data_AF-A0A9D2LDW8-F1
#
_entry.id   AF-A0A9D2LDW8-F1
#
_cell.length_a   1.000
_cell.length_b   1.000
_cell.length_c   1.000
_cell.angle_alpha   90.00
_cell.angle_beta   90.00
_cell.angle_gamma   90.00
#
_symmetry.space_group_name_H-M   'P 1'
#
loop_
_entity.id
_entity.type
_entity.pdbx_description
1 polymer ?
#
loop_
_entity_poly.entity_id
_entity_poly.type
_entity_poly.pdbx_seq_one_letter_code
_entity_poly.pdbx_strand_id
1 'polypeptide(L)'
;TAARIGSLPLPVRVAGGTLPGAGTIRLEPTGLDLVATALKPFAGHVGGLEAVAHGDEEGMLLTRAEPGAPLPVDGDPFIPHLGTRWRGEDCLLWMGKNDLNRGASAAEVIERIDATADWLAAAGARVLVIGQFTNNGCEPGMREKITAVNAAGAARYGDRYVDVQRFLLSPELTAVTGRPPTADDLAERRAGNKPPSLSTDPGHLTTAGSLAIAHHLRAHLHQVGWLRSTPG
;
A
#
# COMPACT_ATOMS: atom_id res chain seq x y z
N THR A 1 0.39 -3.95 2.51
CA THR A 1 1.73 -4.01 3.12
C THR A 1 2.62 -4.90 2.28
N ALA A 2 3.84 -4.47 1.98
CA ALA A 2 4.79 -5.20 1.14
C ALA A 2 5.04 -6.65 1.62
N ALA A 3 5.14 -6.87 2.93
CA ALA A 3 5.30 -8.21 3.52
C ALA A 3 4.16 -9.19 3.20
N ARG A 4 2.90 -8.71 3.13
CA ARG A 4 1.74 -9.55 2.78
C ARG A 4 1.68 -9.88 1.30
N ILE A 5 2.23 -9.00 0.47
CA ILE A 5 2.36 -9.21 -0.99
C ILE A 5 3.58 -10.10 -1.27
N GLY A 6 4.62 -10.05 -0.43
CA GLY A 6 5.85 -10.82 -0.60
C GLY A 6 6.95 -10.06 -1.34
N SER A 7 6.72 -8.80 -1.72
CA SER A 7 7.74 -7.96 -2.37
C SER A 7 8.87 -7.56 -1.42
N LEU A 8 8.57 -7.43 -0.12
CA LEU A 8 9.56 -7.29 0.95
C LEU A 8 9.23 -8.35 2.02
N PRO A 9 9.79 -9.57 1.90
CA PRO A 9 9.43 -10.68 2.77
C PRO A 9 9.67 -10.37 4.25
N LEU A 10 8.78 -10.85 5.11
CA LEU A 10 8.98 -10.82 6.57
C LEU A 10 10.10 -11.81 6.92
N PRO A 11 11.26 -11.36 7.47
CA PRO A 11 12.28 -12.28 7.92
C PRO A 11 11.82 -13.02 9.18
N VAL A 12 11.98 -14.34 9.20
CA VAL A 12 11.62 -15.18 10.34
C VAL A 12 12.86 -15.40 11.21
N ARG A 13 12.92 -14.65 12.31
CA ARG A 13 13.91 -14.81 13.39
C ARG A 13 13.17 -15.05 14.69
N VAL A 14 13.63 -15.99 15.50
CA VAL A 14 13.04 -16.31 16.81
C VAL A 14 14.14 -16.55 17.82
N ALA A 15 13.84 -16.29 19.09
CA ALA A 15 14.76 -16.58 20.18
C ALA A 15 15.16 -18.07 20.15
N GLY A 16 16.47 -18.32 20.14
CA GLY A 16 17.03 -19.68 20.03
C GLY A 16 17.13 -20.23 18.61
N GLY A 17 16.74 -19.48 17.57
CA GLY A 17 16.99 -19.81 16.16
C GLY A 17 16.24 -21.05 15.63
N THR A 18 15.17 -21.47 16.30
CA THR A 18 14.39 -22.65 15.89
C THR A 18 12.90 -22.43 16.14
N LEU A 19 12.08 -22.60 15.10
CA LEU A 19 10.63 -22.65 15.22
C LEU A 19 10.21 -23.95 15.93
N PRO A 20 9.30 -23.88 16.93
CA PRO A 20 8.84 -25.05 17.65
C PRO A 20 8.01 -25.98 16.75
N GLY A 21 7.86 -27.23 17.21
CA GLY A 21 7.10 -28.25 16.50
C GLY A 21 5.61 -27.93 16.31
N ALA A 22 5.03 -27.03 17.13
CA ALA A 22 3.65 -26.60 17.03
C ALA A 22 3.45 -25.24 17.74
N GLY A 23 2.28 -24.64 17.54
CA GLY A 23 1.83 -23.46 18.28
C GLY A 23 2.30 -22.13 17.69
N THR A 24 2.28 -21.11 18.53
CA THR A 24 2.60 -19.72 18.19
C THR A 24 3.92 -19.30 18.82
N ILE A 25 4.75 -18.61 18.06
CA ILE A 25 6.01 -18.02 18.54
C ILE A 25 6.10 -16.55 18.13
N ARG A 26 6.69 -15.72 18.99
CA ARG A 26 6.99 -14.32 18.69
C ARG A 26 8.24 -14.24 17.84
N LEU A 27 8.19 -13.42 16.79
CA LEU A 27 9.34 -13.11 15.95
C LEU A 27 10.18 -12.02 16.62
N GLU A 28 11.49 -12.09 16.45
CA GLU A 28 12.38 -11.00 16.80
C GLU A 28 12.04 -9.74 15.99
N PRO A 29 12.29 -8.53 16.53
CA PRO A 29 12.07 -7.29 15.80
C PRO A 29 12.75 -7.29 14.43
N THR A 30 12.04 -6.80 13.43
CA THR A 30 12.52 -6.67 12.05
C THR A 30 12.72 -5.20 11.70
N GLY A 31 13.58 -4.92 10.70
CA GLY A 31 13.71 -3.59 10.11
C GLY A 31 12.51 -3.17 9.25
N LEU A 32 11.54 -4.06 9.04
CA LEU A 32 10.29 -3.69 8.38
C LEU A 32 9.41 -2.85 9.32
N ASP A 33 9.00 -1.67 8.85
CA ASP A 33 8.00 -0.84 9.53
C ASP A 33 6.60 -1.48 9.40
N LEU A 34 6.32 -2.43 10.29
CA LEU A 34 5.04 -3.14 10.38
C LEU A 34 4.28 -2.66 11.62
N VAL A 35 3.07 -2.16 11.40
CA VAL A 35 2.12 -1.94 12.50
C VAL A 35 1.43 -3.28 12.79
N ALA A 36 2.02 -4.05 13.70
CA ALA A 36 1.60 -5.42 14.03
C ALA A 36 0.08 -5.52 14.31
N THR A 37 -0.46 -4.61 15.12
CA THR A 37 -1.89 -4.56 15.47
C THR A 37 -2.82 -4.22 14.31
N ALA A 38 -2.34 -3.53 13.28
CA ALA A 38 -3.12 -3.19 12.09
C ALA A 38 -2.91 -4.20 10.94
N LEU A 39 -2.00 -5.16 11.11
CA LEU A 39 -1.68 -6.13 10.09
C LEU A 39 -2.71 -7.26 10.11
N LYS A 40 -3.53 -7.35 9.07
CA LYS A 40 -4.42 -8.50 8.91
C LYS A 40 -3.57 -9.78 8.80
N PRO A 41 -3.93 -10.85 9.54
CA PRO A 41 -3.25 -12.14 9.44
C PRO A 41 -3.13 -12.61 7.99
N PHE A 42 -2.05 -13.33 7.69
CA PHE A 42 -1.82 -13.86 6.36
C PHE A 42 -1.05 -15.18 6.41
N ALA A 43 -1.56 -16.16 5.67
CA ALA A 43 -0.98 -17.48 5.54
C ALA A 43 0.17 -17.50 4.52
N GLY A 44 1.12 -18.39 4.74
CA GLY A 44 2.32 -18.56 3.93
C GLY A 44 3.19 -19.68 4.48
N HIS A 45 4.44 -19.72 4.03
CA HIS A 45 5.40 -20.71 4.49
C HIS A 45 6.80 -20.15 4.70
N VAL A 46 7.58 -20.81 5.54
CA VAL A 46 9.02 -20.55 5.75
C VAL A 46 9.76 -21.89 5.75
N GLY A 47 10.76 -22.07 4.89
CA GLY A 47 11.47 -23.36 4.78
C GLY A 47 10.55 -24.57 4.52
N GLY A 48 9.40 -24.36 3.84
CA GLY A 48 8.37 -25.38 3.61
C GLY A 48 7.40 -25.63 4.79
N LEU A 49 7.60 -24.97 5.94
CA LEU A 49 6.67 -25.02 7.07
C LEU A 49 5.52 -24.02 6.86
N GLU A 50 4.31 -24.56 6.81
CA GLU A 50 3.06 -23.80 6.70
C GLU A 50 2.71 -23.08 8.01
N ALA A 51 2.44 -21.77 7.91
CA ALA A 51 2.13 -20.93 9.05
C ALA A 51 1.29 -19.71 8.69
N VAL A 52 0.77 -19.06 9.74
CA VAL A 52 0.07 -17.77 9.66
C VAL A 52 0.90 -16.73 10.40
N ALA A 53 1.29 -15.68 9.69
CA ALA A 53 1.88 -14.49 10.30
C ALA A 53 0.78 -13.52 10.72
N HIS A 54 0.86 -13.02 11.96
CA HIS A 54 -0.08 -12.06 12.54
C HIS A 54 0.64 -11.18 13.57
N GLY A 55 -0.04 -10.17 14.10
CA GLY A 55 0.58 -9.21 15.01
C GLY A 55 -0.32 -8.87 16.19
N ASP A 56 0.30 -8.52 17.30
CA ASP A 56 -0.33 -7.99 18.51
C ASP A 56 0.39 -6.70 18.98
N GLU A 57 0.09 -6.25 20.20
CA GLU A 57 0.70 -5.05 20.80
C GLU A 57 2.20 -5.19 21.05
N GLU A 58 2.70 -6.41 21.19
CA GLU A 58 4.10 -6.73 21.47
C GLU A 58 4.90 -7.07 20.20
N GLY A 59 4.26 -7.13 19.02
CA GLY A 59 4.92 -7.30 17.73
C GLY A 59 4.39 -8.45 16.89
N MET A 60 5.26 -8.99 16.02
CA MET A 60 4.89 -10.03 15.06
C MET A 60 4.96 -11.42 15.68
N LEU A 61 3.99 -12.26 15.33
CA LEU A 61 3.91 -13.67 15.69
C LEU A 61 3.80 -14.54 14.45
N LEU A 62 4.22 -15.79 14.61
CA LEU A 62 4.06 -16.85 13.63
C LEU A 62 3.38 -18.04 14.31
N THR A 63 2.22 -18.43 13.80
CA THR A 63 1.49 -19.62 14.26
C THR A 63 1.61 -20.71 13.21
N ARG A 64 2.18 -21.85 13.60
CA ARG A 64 2.28 -23.02 12.73
C ARG A 64 0.88 -23.56 12.41
N ALA A 65 0.63 -23.92 11.14
CA ALA A 65 -0.67 -24.43 10.71
C ALA A 65 -0.92 -25.87 11.20
N GLU A 66 0.12 -26.72 11.13
CA GLU A 66 0.04 -28.14 11.50
C GLU A 66 1.28 -28.56 12.31
N PRO A 67 1.17 -29.41 13.34
CA PRO A 67 2.32 -29.90 14.10
C PRO A 67 3.36 -30.65 13.25
N GLY A 68 4.62 -30.65 13.67
CA GLY A 68 5.67 -31.45 13.06
C GLY A 68 7.06 -31.22 13.68
N ALA A 69 8.12 -31.54 12.94
CA ALA A 69 9.49 -31.34 13.42
C ALA A 69 9.81 -29.85 13.62
N PRO A 70 10.64 -29.49 14.62
CA PRO A 70 11.19 -28.14 14.74
C PRO A 70 11.98 -27.74 13.49
N LEU A 71 11.96 -26.45 13.14
CA LEU A 71 12.63 -25.91 11.95
C LEU A 71 13.64 -24.84 12.34
N PRO A 72 14.96 -25.04 12.12
CA PRO A 72 15.96 -23.99 12.27
C PRO A 72 15.68 -22.82 11.33
N VAL A 73 15.80 -21.59 11.84
CA VAL A 73 15.57 -20.35 11.07
C VAL A 73 16.57 -19.27 11.50
N ASP A 74 17.06 -18.50 10.54
CA ASP A 74 18.01 -17.38 10.74
C ASP A 74 17.68 -16.18 9.85
N GLY A 75 16.42 -15.74 9.88
CA GLY A 75 15.92 -14.65 9.03
C GLY A 75 15.45 -15.12 7.66
N ASP A 76 15.16 -16.41 7.52
CA ASP A 76 14.53 -17.00 6.36
C ASP A 76 13.25 -16.22 5.97
N PRO A 77 13.01 -16.02 4.67
CA PRO A 77 11.86 -15.25 4.22
C PRO A 77 10.57 -16.03 4.45
N PHE A 78 9.59 -15.38 5.09
CA PHE A 78 8.21 -15.85 5.06
C PHE A 78 7.58 -15.52 3.71
N ILE A 79 7.16 -16.55 2.99
CA ILE A 79 6.58 -16.45 1.65
C ILE A 79 5.05 -16.48 1.74
N PRO A 80 4.36 -15.36 1.49
CA PRO A 80 2.90 -15.31 1.61
C PRO A 80 2.20 -16.03 0.45
N HIS A 81 1.15 -16.80 0.76
CA HIS A 81 0.39 -17.54 -0.26
C HIS A 81 -0.34 -16.62 -1.23
N LEU A 82 -1.11 -15.66 -0.71
CA LEU A 82 -1.92 -14.78 -1.55
C LEU A 82 -1.06 -13.90 -2.47
N GLY A 83 0.01 -13.33 -1.91
CA GLY A 83 0.95 -12.53 -2.68
C GLY A 83 1.58 -13.32 -3.82
N THR A 84 2.06 -14.52 -3.52
CA THR A 84 2.67 -15.42 -4.52
C THR A 84 1.66 -15.88 -5.57
N ARG A 85 0.45 -16.26 -5.16
CA ARG A 85 -0.62 -16.72 -6.05
C ARG A 85 -0.99 -15.69 -7.11
N TRP A 86 -1.04 -14.41 -6.74
CA TRP A 86 -1.51 -13.33 -7.61
C TRP A 86 -0.37 -12.47 -8.18
N ARG A 87 0.89 -12.90 -8.00
CA ARG A 87 2.07 -12.10 -8.35
C ARG A 87 2.10 -11.65 -9.82
N GLY A 88 1.64 -12.50 -10.73
CA GLY A 88 1.63 -12.23 -12.18
C GLY A 88 0.35 -11.56 -12.69
N GLU A 89 -0.63 -11.28 -11.83
CA GLU A 89 -1.87 -10.62 -12.23
C GLU A 89 -1.72 -9.10 -12.21
N ASP A 90 -2.51 -8.41 -13.04
CA ASP A 90 -2.52 -6.95 -13.08
C ASP A 90 -2.83 -6.33 -11.70
N CYS A 91 -2.10 -5.28 -11.35
CA CYS A 91 -2.16 -4.69 -10.02
C CYS A 91 -2.30 -3.17 -10.06
N LEU A 92 -3.25 -2.66 -9.28
CA LEU A 92 -3.34 -1.25 -8.91
C LEU A 92 -2.61 -1.06 -7.57
N LEU A 93 -1.43 -0.44 -7.60
CA LEU A 93 -0.56 -0.30 -6.44
C LEU A 93 -0.78 1.05 -5.76
N TRP A 94 -1.43 1.05 -4.60
CA TRP A 94 -1.61 2.23 -3.77
C TRP A 94 -1.07 1.99 -2.35
N MET A 95 0.18 2.39 -2.13
CA MET A 95 0.87 2.19 -0.85
C MET A 95 1.83 3.36 -0.55
N GLY A 96 2.28 3.48 0.69
CA GLY A 96 3.33 4.42 1.10
C GLY A 96 2.88 5.56 2.00
N LYS A 97 1.65 6.07 1.87
CA LYS A 97 1.18 7.19 2.71
C LYS A 97 1.24 6.90 4.21
N ASN A 98 0.92 5.68 4.62
CA ASN A 98 0.97 5.29 6.03
C ASN A 98 2.42 5.23 6.56
N ASP A 99 3.36 4.82 5.71
CA ASP A 99 4.79 4.82 6.02
C ASP A 99 5.29 6.26 6.24
N LEU A 100 4.90 7.20 5.37
CA LEU A 100 5.21 8.64 5.57
C LEU A 100 4.66 9.16 6.90
N ASN A 101 3.40 8.85 7.22
CA ASN A 101 2.76 9.25 8.47
C ASN A 101 3.45 8.69 9.71
N ARG A 102 4.21 7.59 9.58
CA ARG A 102 5.01 6.98 10.66
C ARG A 102 6.47 7.42 10.66
N GLY A 103 6.83 8.40 9.83
CA GLY A 103 8.13 9.04 9.86
C GLY A 103 9.07 8.61 8.74
N ALA A 104 8.68 7.67 7.87
CA ALA A 104 9.50 7.33 6.70
C ALA A 104 9.80 8.57 5.86
N SER A 105 10.98 8.58 5.26
CA SER A 105 11.38 9.54 4.25
C SER A 105 10.65 9.27 2.93
N ALA A 106 10.60 10.28 2.06
CA ALA A 106 10.09 10.07 0.70
C ALA A 106 10.91 9.03 -0.06
N ALA A 107 12.24 9.01 0.13
CA ALA A 107 13.15 8.07 -0.53
C ALA A 107 12.84 6.61 -0.16
N GLU A 108 12.65 6.31 1.12
CA GLU A 108 12.29 4.95 1.57
C GLU A 108 10.94 4.51 0.99
N VAL A 109 9.97 5.43 0.89
CA VAL A 109 8.66 5.11 0.31
C VAL A 109 8.75 4.86 -1.20
N ILE A 110 9.52 5.66 -1.92
CA ILE A 110 9.79 5.45 -3.35
C ILE A 110 10.45 4.08 -3.56
N GLU A 111 11.50 3.77 -2.79
CA GLU A 111 12.20 2.49 -2.88
C GLU A 111 11.25 1.30 -2.66
N ARG A 112 10.35 1.38 -1.67
CA ARG A 112 9.37 0.31 -1.39
C ARG A 112 8.33 0.16 -2.50
N ILE A 113 7.87 1.27 -3.07
CA ILE A 113 6.94 1.25 -4.22
C ILE A 113 7.63 0.60 -5.42
N ASP A 114 8.86 1.02 -5.72
CA ASP A 114 9.66 0.50 -6.84
C ASP A 114 9.96 -0.98 -6.68
N ALA A 115 10.45 -1.41 -5.51
CA ALA A 115 10.68 -2.82 -5.22
C ALA A 115 9.41 -3.67 -5.38
N THR A 116 8.25 -3.13 -4.98
CA THR A 116 6.98 -3.85 -5.11
C THR A 116 6.50 -3.90 -6.56
N ALA A 117 6.59 -2.80 -7.30
CA ALA A 117 6.21 -2.75 -8.71
C ALA A 117 7.11 -3.66 -9.56
N ASP A 118 8.42 -3.63 -9.34
CA ASP A 118 9.38 -4.46 -10.05
C ASP A 118 9.19 -5.95 -9.71
N TRP A 119 8.90 -6.28 -8.44
CA TRP A 119 8.63 -7.66 -8.02
C TRP A 119 7.39 -8.27 -8.70
N LEU A 120 6.33 -7.47 -8.86
CA LEU A 120 5.11 -7.86 -9.59
C LEU A 120 5.39 -7.98 -11.10
N ALA A 121 6.01 -6.95 -11.68
CA ALA A 121 6.31 -6.90 -13.12
C ALA A 121 7.23 -8.06 -13.56
N ALA A 122 8.18 -8.48 -12.71
CA ALA A 122 9.04 -9.63 -12.96
C ALA A 122 8.28 -10.96 -13.13
N ALA A 123 7.03 -11.04 -12.66
CA ALA A 123 6.14 -12.19 -12.86
C ALA A 123 5.14 -12.00 -14.01
N GLY A 124 5.25 -10.92 -14.78
CA GLY A 124 4.39 -10.63 -15.93
C GLY A 124 3.20 -9.72 -15.64
N ALA A 125 3.02 -9.25 -14.40
CA ALA A 125 1.94 -8.34 -14.05
C ALA A 125 2.09 -6.98 -14.75
N ARG A 126 1.00 -6.41 -15.25
CA ARG A 126 0.96 -4.97 -15.52
C ARG A 126 0.70 -4.25 -14.20
N VAL A 127 1.51 -3.24 -13.89
CA VAL A 127 1.40 -2.48 -12.63
C VAL A 127 1.07 -1.01 -12.93
N LEU A 128 -0.01 -0.53 -12.33
CA LEU A 128 -0.42 0.88 -12.31
C LEU A 128 -0.19 1.43 -10.90
N VAL A 129 0.65 2.46 -10.76
CA VAL A 129 0.94 3.10 -9.47
C VAL A 129 0.00 4.28 -9.24
N ILE A 130 -0.64 4.30 -8.08
CA ILE A 130 -1.58 5.35 -7.70
C ILE A 130 -0.86 6.35 -6.80
N GLY A 131 -0.90 7.62 -7.19
CA GLY A 131 -0.35 8.74 -6.45
C GLY A 131 -0.98 8.89 -5.06
N GLN A 132 -0.18 9.39 -4.12
CA GLN A 132 -0.64 9.68 -2.77
C GLN A 132 -1.37 11.03 -2.76
N PHE A 133 -2.37 11.18 -1.87
CA PHE A 133 -2.95 12.50 -1.61
C PHE A 133 -2.61 12.99 -0.22
N THR A 134 -2.50 14.30 -0.09
CA THR A 134 -2.33 15.05 1.16
C THR A 134 -3.65 15.11 1.93
N ASN A 135 -3.59 14.91 3.25
CA ASN A 135 -4.74 15.08 4.14
C ASN A 135 -5.23 16.54 4.19
N ASN A 136 -6.48 16.79 4.58
CA ASN A 136 -6.90 18.15 4.95
C ASN A 136 -6.21 18.56 6.25
N GLY A 137 -5.83 19.83 6.36
CA GLY A 137 -4.99 20.32 7.44
C GLY A 137 -3.58 19.72 7.47
N CYS A 138 -3.09 19.16 6.35
CA CYS A 138 -1.75 18.58 6.31
C CYS A 138 -0.67 19.67 6.51
N GLU A 139 0.34 19.36 7.31
CA GLU A 139 1.49 20.24 7.54
C GLU A 139 2.38 20.35 6.27
N PRO A 140 3.07 21.48 6.05
CA PRO A 140 3.90 21.70 4.86
C PRO A 140 4.95 20.60 4.61
N GLY A 141 5.70 20.18 5.63
CA GLY A 141 6.75 19.17 5.45
C GLY A 141 6.22 17.80 5.01
N MET A 142 5.00 17.43 5.44
CA MET A 142 4.35 16.21 4.97
C MET A 142 3.87 16.36 3.51
N ARG A 143 3.36 17.55 3.13
CA ARG A 143 3.02 17.83 1.73
C ARG A 143 4.24 17.73 0.80
N GLU A 144 5.40 18.22 1.23
CA GLU A 144 6.65 18.12 0.47
C GLU A 144 7.06 16.67 0.24
N LYS A 145 6.99 15.83 1.28
CA LYS A 145 7.25 14.38 1.15
C LYS A 145 6.29 13.71 0.16
N ILE A 146 4.99 13.99 0.27
CA ILE A 146 3.98 13.44 -0.65
C ILE A 146 4.23 13.91 -2.09
N THR A 147 4.57 15.19 -2.27
CA THR A 147 4.90 15.77 -3.57
C THR A 147 6.12 15.10 -4.18
N ALA A 148 7.17 14.85 -3.39
CA ALA A 148 8.36 14.14 -3.85
C ALA A 148 8.06 12.70 -4.28
N VAL A 149 7.28 11.94 -3.49
CA VAL A 149 6.85 10.58 -3.86
C VAL A 149 6.04 10.60 -5.16
N ASN A 150 5.10 11.54 -5.30
CA ASN A 150 4.27 11.65 -6.49
C ASN A 150 5.07 12.02 -7.73
N ALA A 151 6.00 12.97 -7.63
CA ALA A 151 6.86 13.37 -8.73
C ALA A 151 7.76 12.22 -9.21
N ALA A 152 8.34 11.46 -8.27
CA ALA A 152 9.13 10.27 -8.58
C ALA A 152 8.27 9.19 -9.26
N GLY A 153 7.06 8.96 -8.77
CA GLY A 153 6.11 8.02 -9.37
C GLY A 153 5.72 8.43 -10.80
N ALA A 154 5.35 9.68 -11.01
CA ALA A 154 5.02 10.19 -12.34
C ALA A 154 6.20 10.05 -13.32
N ALA A 155 7.42 10.40 -12.88
CA ALA A 155 8.62 10.31 -13.69
C ALA A 155 8.99 8.86 -14.07
N ARG A 156 8.88 7.91 -13.13
CA ARG A 156 9.25 6.51 -13.36
C ARG A 156 8.20 5.75 -14.17
N TYR A 157 6.93 5.91 -13.84
CA TYR A 157 5.87 5.05 -14.35
C TYR A 157 5.14 5.63 -15.57
N GLY A 158 5.24 6.95 -15.84
CA GLY A 158 4.63 7.58 -17.01
C GLY A 158 3.12 7.31 -17.07
N ASP A 159 2.63 6.79 -18.20
CA ASP A 159 1.22 6.40 -18.36
C ASP A 159 0.77 5.31 -17.37
N ARG A 160 1.71 4.61 -16.73
CA ARG A 160 1.40 3.66 -15.65
C ARG A 160 1.30 4.31 -14.26
N TYR A 161 1.20 5.64 -14.20
CA TYR A 161 0.96 6.41 -12.98
C TYR A 161 -0.38 7.16 -13.05
N VAL A 162 -1.10 7.22 -11.92
CA VAL A 162 -2.30 8.06 -11.80
C VAL A 162 -2.13 9.09 -10.69
N ASP A 163 -2.14 10.37 -11.05
CA ASP A 163 -2.01 11.48 -10.10
C ASP A 163 -3.36 11.83 -9.44
N VAL A 164 -3.68 11.08 -8.37
CA VAL A 164 -4.87 11.33 -7.55
C VAL A 164 -4.83 12.69 -6.85
N GLN A 165 -3.66 13.18 -6.46
CA GLN A 165 -3.54 14.49 -5.81
C GLN A 165 -3.96 15.59 -6.77
N ARG A 166 -3.41 15.61 -7.98
CA ARG A 166 -3.78 16.58 -9.02
C ARG A 166 -5.27 16.53 -9.31
N PHE A 167 -5.86 15.33 -9.44
CA PHE A 167 -7.30 15.17 -9.65
C PHE A 167 -8.12 15.80 -8.51
N LEU A 168 -7.78 15.53 -7.25
CA LEU A 168 -8.50 16.08 -6.09
C LEU A 168 -8.40 17.60 -5.97
N LEU A 169 -7.34 18.20 -6.53
CA LEU A 169 -7.16 19.65 -6.60
C LEU A 169 -7.80 20.29 -7.84
N SER A 170 -8.20 19.48 -8.83
CA SER A 170 -8.66 19.93 -10.13
C SER A 170 -10.12 20.44 -10.13
N PRO A 171 -10.51 21.26 -11.11
CA PRO A 171 -11.91 21.53 -11.40
C PRO A 171 -12.71 20.29 -11.87
N GLU A 172 -12.04 19.26 -12.44
CA GLU A 172 -12.69 18.03 -12.91
C GLU A 172 -13.44 17.30 -11.79
N LEU A 173 -12.99 17.46 -10.54
CA LEU A 173 -13.62 16.87 -9.37
C LEU A 173 -15.12 17.23 -9.24
N THR A 174 -15.50 18.45 -9.59
CA THR A 174 -16.90 18.89 -9.54
C THR A 174 -17.75 18.18 -10.58
N ALA A 175 -17.21 17.93 -11.79
CA ALA A 175 -17.92 17.21 -12.83
C ALA A 175 -18.20 15.75 -12.41
N VAL A 176 -17.27 15.13 -11.68
CA VAL A 176 -17.41 13.75 -11.19
C VAL A 176 -18.32 13.65 -9.96
N THR A 177 -18.24 14.60 -9.04
CA THR A 177 -19.01 14.55 -7.79
C THR A 177 -20.41 15.17 -7.89
N GLY A 178 -20.66 15.99 -8.92
CA GLY A 178 -21.89 16.77 -9.05
C GLY A 178 -22.06 17.85 -7.97
N ARG A 179 -20.97 18.16 -7.23
CA ARG A 179 -21.00 19.07 -6.09
C ARG A 179 -20.03 20.24 -6.34
N PRO A 180 -20.52 21.49 -6.27
CA PRO A 180 -19.62 22.64 -6.27
C PRO A 180 -18.77 22.62 -4.99
N PRO A 181 -17.50 23.07 -5.04
CA PRO A 181 -16.65 23.11 -3.86
C PRO A 181 -17.19 24.15 -2.87
N THR A 182 -17.09 23.85 -1.57
CA THR A 182 -17.33 24.84 -0.51
C THR A 182 -16.17 25.84 -0.42
N ALA A 183 -16.33 26.90 0.38
CA ALA A 183 -15.23 27.81 0.67
C ALA A 183 -14.03 27.10 1.32
N ASP A 184 -14.28 26.15 2.23
CA ASP A 184 -13.25 25.36 2.90
C ASP A 184 -12.55 24.39 1.94
N ASP A 185 -13.29 23.79 1.00
CA ASP A 185 -12.70 22.98 -0.06
C ASP A 185 -11.72 23.79 -0.90
N LEU A 186 -12.09 25.03 -1.26
CA LEU A 186 -11.21 25.91 -2.02
C LEU A 186 -9.98 26.32 -1.22
N ALA A 187 -10.12 26.58 0.08
CA ALA A 187 -9.00 26.92 0.96
C ALA A 187 -8.00 25.76 1.07
N GLU A 188 -8.47 24.55 1.36
CA GLU A 188 -7.62 23.35 1.44
C GLU A 188 -6.99 23.02 0.09
N ARG A 189 -7.75 23.13 -1.02
CA ARG A 189 -7.18 22.91 -2.35
C ARG A 189 -6.06 23.89 -2.69
N ARG A 190 -6.19 25.17 -2.30
CA ARG A 190 -5.12 26.18 -2.45
C ARG A 190 -3.90 25.85 -1.60
N ALA A 191 -4.10 25.28 -0.41
CA ALA A 191 -3.02 24.76 0.41
C ALA A 191 -2.40 23.45 -0.13
N GLY A 192 -2.96 22.90 -1.22
CA GLY A 192 -2.52 21.65 -1.80
C GLY A 192 -2.98 20.42 -1.01
N ASN A 193 -4.14 20.50 -0.35
CA ASN A 193 -4.73 19.47 0.49
C ASN A 193 -6.04 18.91 -0.10
N LYS A 194 -6.44 17.69 0.32
CA LYS A 194 -7.73 17.13 -0.09
C LYS A 194 -8.91 17.99 0.42
N PRO A 195 -10.03 18.07 -0.31
CA PRO A 195 -11.20 18.83 0.13
C PRO A 195 -11.88 18.22 1.38
N PRO A 196 -12.24 19.02 2.40
CA PRO A 196 -12.99 18.55 3.56
C PRO A 196 -14.35 17.94 3.22
N SER A 197 -15.05 18.44 2.20
CA SER A 197 -16.37 17.90 1.81
C SER A 197 -16.34 16.45 1.32
N LEU A 198 -15.15 15.95 0.95
CA LEU A 198 -14.91 14.57 0.55
C LEU A 198 -14.22 13.75 1.64
N SER A 199 -14.19 14.25 2.88
CA SER A 199 -13.44 13.67 3.99
C SER A 199 -14.36 13.24 5.12
N THR A 200 -14.21 11.99 5.58
CA THR A 200 -14.88 11.53 6.81
C THR A 200 -14.13 12.05 8.05
N ASP A 201 -12.81 12.09 7.92
CA ASP A 201 -11.87 12.64 8.91
C ASP A 201 -10.61 13.17 8.17
N PRO A 202 -9.60 13.69 8.88
CA PRO A 202 -8.39 14.20 8.23
C PRO A 202 -7.69 13.21 7.28
N GLY A 203 -7.72 11.91 7.58
CA GLY A 203 -7.04 10.86 6.83
C GLY A 203 -7.88 10.18 5.75
N HIS A 204 -9.18 10.06 5.96
CA HIS A 204 -10.05 9.18 5.19
C HIS A 204 -11.06 9.92 4.32
N LEU A 205 -11.35 9.33 3.16
CA LEU A 205 -12.35 9.83 2.22
C LEU A 205 -13.76 9.39 2.64
N THR A 206 -14.76 10.18 2.27
CA THR A 206 -16.15 9.73 2.27
C THR A 206 -16.40 8.75 1.12
N THR A 207 -17.59 8.13 1.09
CA THR A 207 -18.05 7.34 -0.05
C THR A 207 -18.00 8.15 -1.36
N ALA A 208 -18.42 9.43 -1.33
CA ALA A 208 -18.37 10.29 -2.50
C ALA A 208 -16.94 10.53 -3.00
N GLY A 209 -16.00 10.80 -2.08
CA GLY A 209 -14.58 10.94 -2.42
C GLY A 209 -13.99 9.66 -3.00
N SER A 210 -14.34 8.51 -2.42
CA SER A 210 -13.88 7.20 -2.88
C SER A 210 -14.40 6.86 -4.29
N LEU A 211 -15.67 7.15 -4.56
CA LEU A 211 -16.28 6.98 -5.89
C LEU A 211 -15.66 7.93 -6.92
N ALA A 212 -15.34 9.17 -6.54
CA ALA A 212 -14.69 10.11 -7.44
C ALA A 212 -13.30 9.62 -7.88
N ILE A 213 -12.50 9.09 -6.95
CA ILE A 213 -11.21 8.48 -7.27
C ILE A 213 -11.39 7.23 -8.13
N ALA A 214 -12.35 6.36 -7.80
CA ALA A 214 -12.63 5.18 -8.60
C ALA A 214 -13.02 5.54 -10.06
N HIS A 215 -13.81 6.60 -10.25
CA HIS A 215 -14.15 7.12 -11.57
C HIS A 215 -12.90 7.61 -12.32
N HIS A 216 -12.04 8.38 -11.64
CA HIS A 216 -10.79 8.88 -12.22
C HIS A 216 -9.85 7.74 -12.63
N LEU A 217 -9.66 6.74 -11.76
CA LEU A 217 -8.86 5.54 -12.05
C LEU A 217 -9.44 4.76 -13.23
N ARG A 218 -10.77 4.58 -13.29
CA ARG A 218 -11.43 3.89 -14.40
C ARG A 218 -11.22 4.61 -15.73
N ALA A 219 -11.35 5.94 -15.75
CA ALA A 219 -11.10 6.73 -16.95
C ALA A 219 -9.65 6.56 -17.43
N HIS A 220 -8.67 6.61 -16.52
CA HIS A 220 -7.27 6.37 -16.84
C HIS A 220 -7.02 4.96 -17.40
N LEU A 221 -7.59 3.93 -16.75
CA LEU A 221 -7.48 2.54 -17.21
C LEU A 221 -8.06 2.31 -18.61
N HIS A 222 -9.10 3.05 -19.01
CA HIS A 222 -9.56 3.05 -20.40
C HIS A 222 -8.56 3.73 -21.34
N GLN A 223 -8.02 4.89 -20.95
CA GLN A 223 -7.03 5.62 -21.76
C GLN A 223 -5.78 4.79 -22.06
N VAL A 224 -5.29 4.02 -21.07
CA VAL A 224 -4.13 3.14 -21.24
C VAL A 224 -4.47 1.75 -21.79
N GLY A 225 -5.73 1.52 -22.19
CA GLY A 225 -6.16 0.27 -22.83
C GLY A 225 -6.23 -0.95 -21.91
N TRP A 226 -6.29 -0.76 -20.59
CA TRP A 226 -6.43 -1.87 -19.64
C TRP A 226 -7.88 -2.34 -19.51
N LEU A 227 -8.83 -1.40 -19.63
CA LEU A 227 -10.25 -1.71 -19.70
C LEU A 227 -10.76 -1.52 -21.13
N ARG A 228 -11.41 -2.53 -21.68
CA ARG A 228 -12.12 -2.40 -22.95
C ARG A 228 -13.25 -1.40 -22.79
N SER A 229 -13.43 -0.50 -23.75
CA SER A 229 -14.67 0.28 -23.86
C SER A 229 -15.83 -0.70 -24.00
N THR A 230 -16.79 -0.67 -23.07
CA THR A 230 -18.05 -1.39 -23.27
C THR A 230 -18.74 -0.79 -24.49
N PRO A 231 -19.21 -1.61 -25.46
CA PRO A 231 -20.16 -1.13 -26.46
C PRO A 231 -21.37 -0.54 -25.72
N GLY A 232 -21.76 0.67 -26.11
CA GLY A 232 -22.96 1.34 -25.57
C GLY A 232 -24.26 0.67 -25.99
#